data_AF-A0A1M3KJ86-F1
#
_entry.id   AF-A0A1M3KJ86-F1
#
_cell.length_a   1.000
_cell.length_b   1.000
_cell.length_c   1.000
_cell.angle_alpha   90.00
_cell.angle_beta   90.00
_cell.angle_gamma   90.00
#
_symmetry.space_group_name_H-M   'P 1'
#
loop_
_entity.id
_entity.type
_entity.pdbx_description
1 polymer ?
#
loop_
_entity_poly.entity_id
_entity_poly.type
_entity_poly.pdbx_seq_one_letter_code
_entity_poly.pdbx_strand_id
1 'polypeptide(L)'
;MPIHILAGAALGIGSDTGRMLFGSGLIVLALWLLRYDVATRTVRFDGRARFFALAMLAGYLWLPVSGMILVLGIDAPLAYDALLHSILIGFVISMVFGHALIILPAVAGVRLAYHPALYVPFATLHLSVLLRVTGDLMELEGLRQSSGLVTVLAVLGFALTNMITARIRRGRP
;
A
#
# COMPACT_ATOMS: atom_id res chain seq x y z
N MET A 1 -14.51 -14.71 -6.20
CA MET A 1 -13.60 -13.56 -6.00
C MET A 1 -12.61 -13.38 -7.13
N PRO A 2 -11.66 -14.30 -7.43
CA PRO A 2 -10.69 -14.07 -8.51
C PRO A 2 -11.34 -13.97 -9.89
N ILE A 3 -12.47 -14.65 -10.11
CA ILE A 3 -13.16 -14.65 -11.41
C ILE A 3 -13.70 -13.27 -11.82
N HIS A 4 -14.11 -12.40 -10.88
CA HIS A 4 -14.62 -11.06 -11.21
C HIS A 4 -13.50 -10.11 -11.62
N ILE A 5 -12.36 -10.20 -10.94
CA ILE A 5 -11.16 -9.42 -11.28
C ILE A 5 -10.63 -9.85 -12.64
N LEU A 6 -10.50 -11.16 -12.88
CA LEU A 6 -10.00 -11.69 -14.15
C LEU A 6 -10.97 -11.40 -15.31
N ALA A 7 -12.27 -11.56 -15.11
CA ALA A 7 -13.28 -11.23 -16.11
C ALA A 7 -13.32 -9.73 -16.40
N GLY A 8 -13.27 -8.88 -15.38
CA GLY A 8 -13.24 -7.42 -15.55
C GLY A 8 -11.98 -6.94 -16.28
N ALA A 9 -10.82 -7.52 -15.95
CA ALA A 9 -9.57 -7.24 -16.66
C ALA A 9 -9.62 -7.70 -18.13
N ALA A 10 -10.20 -8.88 -18.41
CA ALA A 10 -10.33 -9.42 -19.75
C ALA A 10 -11.28 -8.60 -20.64
N LEU A 11 -12.34 -8.04 -20.05
CA LEU A 11 -13.30 -7.16 -20.75
C LEU A 11 -12.77 -5.73 -20.94
N GLY A 12 -11.65 -5.39 -20.30
CA GLY A 12 -11.04 -4.08 -20.34
C GLY A 12 -11.77 -3.06 -19.48
N ILE A 13 -11.01 -2.30 -18.70
CA ILE A 13 -11.51 -1.20 -17.85
C ILE A 13 -12.00 0.03 -18.63
N GLY A 14 -11.97 0.00 -19.97
CA GLY A 14 -12.63 1.02 -20.79
C GLY A 14 -14.13 0.75 -20.96
N SER A 15 -14.57 -0.49 -20.77
CA SER A 15 -15.99 -0.86 -20.84
C SER A 15 -16.65 -0.71 -19.47
N ASP A 16 -17.92 -0.27 -19.44
CA ASP A 16 -18.67 -0.13 -18.18
C ASP A 16 -18.72 -1.45 -17.41
N THR A 17 -18.97 -2.55 -18.11
CA THR A 17 -19.01 -3.89 -17.51
C THR A 17 -17.64 -4.29 -16.93
N GLY A 18 -16.56 -4.04 -17.65
CA GLY A 18 -15.20 -4.34 -17.20
C GLY A 18 -14.81 -3.56 -15.95
N ARG A 19 -15.10 -2.25 -15.92
CA ARG A 19 -14.86 -1.41 -14.72
C ARG A 19 -15.66 -1.89 -13.51
N MET A 20 -16.95 -2.16 -13.69
CA MET A 20 -17.81 -2.62 -12.58
C MET A 20 -17.34 -3.96 -12.02
N LEU A 21 -17.02 -4.93 -12.88
CA LEU A 21 -16.54 -6.24 -12.45
C LEU A 21 -15.18 -6.17 -11.77
N PHE A 22 -14.23 -5.42 -12.33
CA PHE A 22 -12.91 -5.26 -11.72
C PHE A 22 -13.00 -4.50 -10.40
N GLY A 23 -13.70 -3.37 -10.37
CA GLY A 23 -13.82 -2.52 -9.18
C GLY A 23 -14.57 -3.19 -8.04
N SER A 24 -15.69 -3.87 -8.33
CA SER A 24 -16.39 -4.70 -7.33
C SER A 24 -15.51 -5.87 -6.86
N GLY A 25 -14.75 -6.49 -7.76
CA GLY A 25 -13.76 -7.51 -7.43
C GLY A 25 -12.72 -7.02 -6.41
N LEU A 26 -12.19 -5.79 -6.58
CA LEU A 26 -11.25 -5.18 -5.64
C LEU A 26 -11.89 -4.90 -4.26
N ILE A 27 -13.09 -4.33 -4.24
CA ILE A 27 -13.81 -4.03 -2.99
C ILE A 27 -14.08 -5.33 -2.22
N VAL A 28 -14.59 -6.34 -2.92
CA VAL A 28 -14.92 -7.62 -2.29
C VAL A 28 -13.66 -8.37 -1.85
N LEU A 29 -12.56 -8.28 -2.62
CA LEU A 29 -11.26 -8.81 -2.20
C LEU A 29 -10.78 -8.14 -0.91
N ALA A 30 -10.87 -6.81 -0.81
CA ALA A 30 -10.49 -6.08 0.39
C ALA A 30 -11.31 -6.51 1.61
N LEU A 31 -12.64 -6.63 1.46
CA LEU A 31 -13.53 -7.10 2.52
C LEU A 31 -13.23 -8.54 2.92
N TRP A 32 -12.93 -9.41 1.95
CA TRP A 32 -12.52 -10.78 2.20
C TRP A 32 -11.21 -10.84 3.00
N LEU A 33 -10.20 -10.06 2.61
CA LEU A 33 -8.92 -9.95 3.33
C LEU A 33 -9.14 -9.43 4.75
N LEU A 34 -9.93 -8.36 4.93
CA LEU A 34 -10.27 -7.82 6.24
C LEU A 34 -11.06 -8.79 7.14
N ARG A 35 -11.69 -9.84 6.57
CA ARG A 35 -12.46 -10.82 7.34
C ARG A 35 -11.68 -12.09 7.67
N TYR A 36 -10.85 -12.55 6.74
CA TYR A 36 -10.24 -13.88 6.76
C TYR A 36 -8.71 -13.88 6.85
N ASP A 37 -8.05 -12.73 6.66
CA ASP A 37 -6.60 -12.65 6.79
C ASP A 37 -6.14 -12.71 8.25
N VAL A 38 -5.05 -13.43 8.49
CA VAL A 38 -4.40 -13.55 9.80
C VAL A 38 -3.96 -12.20 10.36
N ALA A 39 -3.64 -11.21 9.50
CA ALA A 39 -3.23 -9.86 9.89
C ALA A 39 -4.22 -9.20 10.87
N THR A 40 -5.52 -9.46 10.72
CA THR A 40 -6.59 -8.93 11.61
C THR A 40 -6.47 -9.41 13.05
N ARG A 41 -5.89 -10.60 13.26
CA ARG A 41 -5.60 -11.16 14.58
C ARG A 41 -4.20 -10.75 15.02
N THR A 42 -3.23 -10.80 14.09
CA THR A 42 -1.83 -10.49 14.35
C THR A 42 -1.59 -9.06 14.82
N VAL A 43 -2.46 -8.11 14.43
CA VAL A 43 -2.41 -6.72 14.86
C VAL A 43 -2.53 -6.54 16.38
N ARG A 44 -3.03 -7.57 17.10
CA ARG A 44 -3.16 -7.56 18.56
C ARG A 44 -1.88 -7.98 19.29
N PHE A 45 -0.91 -8.56 18.58
CA PHE A 45 0.42 -8.82 19.14
C PHE A 45 1.26 -7.54 19.11
N ASP A 46 2.44 -7.57 19.73
CA ASP A 46 3.37 -6.44 19.76
C ASP A 46 4.61 -6.66 18.90
N GLY A 47 5.32 -5.55 18.67
CA GLY A 47 6.60 -5.54 17.96
C GLY A 47 6.47 -5.81 16.46
N ARG A 48 7.31 -6.70 15.94
CA ARG A 48 7.43 -6.98 14.50
C ARG A 48 6.12 -7.49 13.89
N ALA A 49 5.43 -8.37 14.60
CA ALA A 49 4.17 -8.96 14.13
C ALA A 49 3.09 -7.89 13.96
N ARG A 50 3.03 -6.94 14.89
CA ARG A 50 2.11 -5.79 14.82
C ARG A 50 2.39 -4.89 13.62
N PHE A 51 3.65 -4.54 13.42
CA PHE A 51 4.06 -3.70 12.29
C PHE A 51 3.70 -4.36 10.95
N PHE A 52 4.04 -5.64 10.81
CA PHE A 52 3.63 -6.45 9.67
C PHE A 52 2.12 -6.36 9.44
N ALA A 53 1.33 -6.68 10.47
CA ALA A 53 -0.12 -6.69 10.38
C ALA A 53 -0.70 -5.32 9.99
N LEU A 54 -0.20 -4.23 10.59
CA LEU A 54 -0.64 -2.87 10.26
C LEU A 54 -0.32 -2.49 8.81
N ALA A 55 0.85 -2.86 8.32
CA ALA A 55 1.23 -2.62 6.92
C ALA A 55 0.31 -3.36 5.94
N MET A 56 -0.02 -4.62 6.23
CA MET A 56 -0.99 -5.38 5.44
C MET A 56 -2.38 -4.73 5.47
N LEU A 57 -2.91 -4.49 6.68
CA LEU A 57 -4.27 -3.96 6.86
C LEU A 57 -4.44 -2.58 6.25
N ALA A 58 -3.47 -1.68 6.43
CA ALA A 58 -3.53 -0.36 5.82
C ALA A 58 -3.42 -0.43 4.30
N GLY A 59 -2.64 -1.38 3.76
CA GLY A 59 -2.61 -1.66 2.32
C GLY A 59 -3.98 -2.09 1.78
N TYR A 60 -4.69 -2.96 2.51
CA TYR A 60 -6.03 -3.43 2.12
C TYR A 60 -7.04 -2.29 1.99
N LEU A 61 -6.91 -1.22 2.78
CA LEU A 61 -7.81 -0.07 2.73
C LEU A 61 -7.75 0.72 1.41
N TRP A 62 -6.69 0.56 0.62
CA TRP A 62 -6.57 1.25 -0.67
C TRP A 62 -7.23 0.50 -1.83
N LEU A 63 -7.44 -0.82 -1.71
CA LEU A 63 -8.13 -1.58 -2.76
C LEU A 63 -9.58 -1.10 -2.99
N PRO A 64 -10.40 -0.81 -1.95
CA PRO A 64 -11.71 -0.20 -2.14
C PRO A 64 -11.65 1.19 -2.77
N VAL A 65 -10.59 1.97 -2.53
CA VAL A 65 -10.46 3.32 -3.15
C VAL A 65 -10.39 3.17 -4.68
N SER A 66 -9.48 2.34 -5.18
CA SER A 66 -9.41 2.01 -6.61
C SER A 66 -10.70 1.39 -7.15
N GLY A 67 -11.31 0.51 -6.36
CA GLY A 67 -12.57 -0.13 -6.74
C GLY A 67 -13.73 0.86 -6.87
N MET A 68 -13.84 1.83 -5.95
CA MET A 68 -14.86 2.87 -5.98
C MET A 68 -14.66 3.83 -7.15
N ILE A 69 -13.42 4.21 -7.47
CA ILE A 69 -13.13 5.03 -8.67
C ILE A 69 -13.70 4.36 -9.93
N LEU A 70 -13.55 3.04 -10.07
CA LEU A 70 -14.06 2.28 -11.21
C LEU A 70 -15.58 2.09 -11.19
N VAL A 71 -16.15 1.70 -10.05
CA VAL A 71 -17.59 1.42 -9.91
C VAL A 71 -18.42 2.69 -10.06
N LEU A 72 -17.96 3.80 -9.47
CA LEU A 72 -18.62 5.10 -9.62
C LEU A 72 -18.36 5.73 -11.00
N GLY A 73 -17.39 5.20 -11.75
CA GLY A 73 -17.04 5.73 -13.06
C GLY A 73 -16.58 7.17 -13.00
N ILE A 74 -15.73 7.51 -12.01
CA ILE A 74 -15.26 8.88 -11.81
C ILE A 74 -14.56 9.36 -13.08
N ASP A 75 -15.18 10.35 -13.73
CA ASP A 75 -14.70 10.97 -14.94
C ASP A 75 -13.86 12.20 -14.57
N ALA A 76 -12.62 11.94 -14.16
CA ALA A 76 -11.61 12.97 -13.96
C ALA A 76 -10.38 12.64 -14.83
N PRO A 77 -9.68 13.64 -15.39
CA PRO A 77 -8.53 13.42 -16.28
C PRO A 77 -7.44 12.53 -15.67
N LEU A 78 -7.30 12.56 -14.34
CA LEU A 78 -6.31 11.82 -13.57
C LEU A 78 -6.92 10.72 -12.69
N ALA A 79 -8.20 10.35 -12.88
CA ALA A 79 -8.82 9.26 -12.12
C ALA A 79 -8.08 7.92 -12.27
N TYR A 80 -7.53 7.67 -13.47
CA TYR A 80 -6.70 6.49 -13.73
C TYR A 80 -5.37 6.54 -12.95
N ASP A 81 -4.77 7.72 -12.79
CA ASP A 81 -3.55 7.90 -11.98
C ASP A 81 -3.84 7.60 -10.50
N ALA A 82 -4.94 8.14 -9.97
CA ALA A 82 -5.39 7.91 -8.60
C ALA A 82 -5.65 6.41 -8.32
N LEU A 83 -6.30 5.74 -9.27
CA LEU A 83 -6.56 4.31 -9.23
C LEU A 83 -5.26 3.52 -9.14
N LEU A 84 -4.31 3.79 -10.05
CA LEU A 84 -3.03 3.08 -10.10
C LEU A 84 -2.21 3.33 -8.85
N HIS A 85 -2.12 4.57 -8.36
CA HIS A 85 -1.34 4.89 -7.18
C HIS A 85 -1.93 4.29 -5.90
N SER A 86 -3.26 4.18 -5.81
CA SER A 86 -3.93 3.47 -4.73
C SER A 86 -3.56 1.97 -4.71
N ILE A 87 -3.47 1.32 -5.88
CA ILE A 87 -3.05 -0.10 -5.96
C ILE A 87 -1.54 -0.23 -5.73
N LEU A 88 -0.73 0.48 -6.50
CA LEU A 88 0.72 0.29 -6.53
C LEU A 88 1.37 0.79 -5.24
N ILE A 89 1.16 2.05 -4.86
CA ILE A 89 1.79 2.59 -3.65
C ILE A 89 0.96 2.23 -2.42
N GLY A 90 -0.34 2.47 -2.47
CA GLY A 90 -1.23 2.25 -1.33
C GLY A 90 -1.27 0.80 -0.89
N PHE A 91 -1.49 -0.14 -1.82
CA PHE A 91 -1.56 -1.57 -1.50
C PHE A 91 -0.20 -2.26 -1.65
N VAL A 92 0.42 -2.29 -2.83
CA VAL A 92 1.62 -3.13 -3.09
C VAL A 92 2.83 -2.66 -2.27
N ILE A 93 3.17 -1.38 -2.26
CA ILE A 93 4.33 -0.90 -1.48
C ILE A 93 4.11 -1.04 0.03
N SER A 94 2.87 -0.91 0.53
CA SER A 94 2.56 -1.24 1.93
C SER A 94 2.80 -2.72 2.24
N MET A 95 2.48 -3.65 1.33
CA MET A 95 2.85 -5.07 1.47
C MET A 95 4.36 -5.26 1.53
N VAL A 96 5.10 -4.55 0.67
CA VAL A 96 6.57 -4.57 0.66
C VAL A 96 7.11 -4.10 1.99
N PHE A 97 6.60 -3.01 2.56
CA PHE A 97 7.03 -2.51 3.88
C PHE A 97 6.78 -3.54 4.98
N GLY A 98 5.59 -4.17 4.99
CA GLY A 98 5.25 -5.22 5.96
C GLY A 98 6.20 -6.41 5.90
N HIS A 99 6.49 -6.90 4.69
CA HIS A 99 7.34 -8.06 4.49
C HIS A 99 8.84 -7.75 4.46
N ALA A 100 9.25 -6.49 4.36
CA ALA A 100 10.64 -6.11 4.19
C ALA A 100 11.57 -6.70 5.26
N LEU A 101 11.11 -6.77 6.51
CA LEU A 101 11.89 -7.36 7.60
C LEU A 101 12.13 -8.87 7.43
N ILE A 102 11.35 -9.55 6.59
CA ILE A 102 11.49 -10.97 6.23
C ILE A 102 12.28 -11.12 4.92
N ILE A 103 11.88 -10.39 3.88
CA ILE A 103 12.42 -10.55 2.51
C ILE A 103 13.82 -9.94 2.38
N LEU A 104 14.05 -8.71 2.88
CA LEU A 104 15.35 -8.05 2.71
C LEU A 104 16.50 -8.84 3.34
N PRO A 105 16.37 -9.44 4.54
CA PRO A 105 17.40 -10.32 5.08
C PRO A 105 17.73 -11.52 4.20
N ALA A 106 16.70 -12.12 3.59
CA ALA A 106 16.87 -13.31 2.76
C ALA A 106 17.62 -13.01 1.45
N VAL A 107 17.40 -11.83 0.86
CA VAL A 107 17.99 -11.45 -0.44
C VAL A 107 19.31 -10.69 -0.26
N ALA A 108 19.39 -9.77 0.70
CA ALA A 108 20.56 -8.91 0.91
C ALA A 108 21.55 -9.44 1.96
N GLY A 109 21.25 -10.57 2.62
CA GLY A 109 22.14 -11.18 3.62
C GLY A 109 22.34 -10.34 4.89
N VAL A 110 21.42 -9.42 5.18
CA VAL A 110 21.49 -8.53 6.35
C VAL A 110 20.57 -8.98 7.48
N ARG A 111 21.00 -8.85 8.74
CA ARG A 111 20.12 -9.10 9.89
C ARG A 111 19.32 -7.83 10.20
N LEU A 112 18.06 -7.79 9.77
CA LEU A 112 17.14 -6.72 10.15
C LEU A 112 16.38 -7.10 11.43
N ALA A 113 16.25 -6.13 12.33
CA ALA A 113 15.44 -6.24 13.52
C ALA A 113 14.36 -5.17 13.48
N TYR A 114 13.20 -5.50 14.04
CA TYR A 114 12.14 -4.52 14.21
C TYR A 114 12.58 -3.38 15.13
N HIS A 115 12.28 -2.15 14.72
CA HIS A 115 12.41 -0.95 15.54
C HIS A 115 11.16 -0.07 15.36
N PRO A 116 10.60 0.53 16.43
CA PRO A 116 9.40 1.35 16.33
C PRO A 116 9.51 2.53 15.36
N ALA A 117 10.72 3.03 15.11
CA ALA A 117 10.94 4.11 14.13
C ALA A 117 10.46 3.76 12.71
N LEU A 118 10.28 2.48 12.37
CA LEU A 118 9.73 2.04 11.07
C LEU A 118 8.29 2.53 10.83
N TYR A 119 7.55 2.88 11.89
CA TYR A 119 6.22 3.48 11.76
C TYR A 119 6.25 4.86 11.10
N VAL A 120 7.33 5.61 11.25
CA VAL A 120 7.46 6.96 10.68
C VAL A 120 7.42 6.91 9.14
N PRO A 121 8.37 6.24 8.44
CA PRO A 121 8.32 6.15 6.99
C PRO A 121 7.08 5.41 6.47
N PHE A 122 6.52 4.48 7.26
CA PHE A 122 5.27 3.83 6.92
C PHE A 122 4.08 4.80 6.93
N ALA A 123 3.93 5.63 7.96
CA ALA A 123 2.92 6.68 7.99
C ALA A 123 3.13 7.70 6.86
N THR A 124 4.38 8.06 6.58
CA THR A 124 4.74 8.95 5.46
C THR A 124 4.31 8.37 4.11
N LEU A 125 4.41 7.05 3.90
CA LEU A 125 3.92 6.39 2.69
C LEU A 125 2.40 6.55 2.55
N HIS A 126 1.64 6.32 3.62
CA HIS A 126 0.18 6.47 3.56
C HIS A 126 -0.25 7.92 3.35
N LEU A 127 0.48 8.87 3.93
CA LEU A 127 0.29 10.29 3.66
C LEU A 127 0.56 10.60 2.19
N SER A 128 1.62 10.06 1.59
CA SER A 128 1.95 10.33 0.19
C SER A 128 0.85 9.87 -0.77
N VAL A 129 0.28 8.69 -0.53
CA VAL A 129 -0.82 8.17 -1.35
C VAL A 129 -2.09 8.98 -1.15
N LEU A 130 -2.37 9.42 0.07
CA LEU A 130 -3.50 10.31 0.33
C LEU A 130 -3.37 11.63 -0.44
N LEU A 131 -2.18 12.25 -0.41
CA LEU A 131 -1.90 13.47 -1.19
C LEU A 131 -2.03 13.23 -2.69
N ARG A 132 -1.58 12.07 -3.18
CA ARG A 132 -1.70 11.69 -4.59
C ARG A 132 -3.16 11.57 -5.01
N VAL A 133 -3.93 10.73 -4.34
CA VAL A 133 -5.33 10.46 -4.68
C VAL A 133 -6.17 11.73 -4.57
N THR A 134 -5.98 12.53 -3.51
CA THR A 134 -6.70 13.81 -3.37
C THR A 134 -6.29 14.81 -4.44
N GLY A 135 -5.00 14.92 -4.76
CA GLY A 135 -4.50 15.80 -5.81
C GLY A 135 -4.96 15.40 -7.21
N ASP A 136 -5.10 14.11 -7.49
CA ASP A 136 -5.61 13.61 -8.77
C ASP A 136 -7.12 13.86 -8.91
N LEU A 137 -7.90 13.59 -7.86
CA LEU A 137 -9.37 13.73 -7.87
C LEU A 137 -9.84 15.19 -7.76
N MET A 138 -9.06 16.06 -7.12
CA MET A 138 -9.34 17.50 -7.00
C MET A 138 -8.55 18.36 -8.00
N GLU A 139 -7.76 17.72 -8.88
CA GLU A 139 -6.93 18.39 -9.89
C GLU A 139 -5.91 19.40 -9.30
N LEU A 140 -5.43 19.12 -8.08
CA LEU A 140 -4.48 19.95 -7.37
C LEU A 140 -3.03 19.53 -7.67
N GLU A 141 -2.42 20.22 -8.64
CA GLU A 141 -1.03 20.01 -9.06
C GLU A 141 -0.04 20.02 -7.89
N GLY A 142 -0.17 20.95 -6.95
CA GLY A 142 0.74 21.06 -5.79
C GLY A 142 0.72 19.82 -4.88
N LEU A 143 -0.45 19.21 -4.68
CA LEU A 143 -0.56 17.95 -3.93
C LEU A 143 0.04 16.78 -4.69
N ARG A 144 -0.17 16.73 -6.01
CA ARG A 144 0.45 15.71 -6.87
C ARG A 144 1.96 15.78 -6.87
N GLN A 145 2.55 16.96 -7.05
CA GLN A 145 4.01 17.12 -7.03
C GLN A 145 4.61 16.76 -5.66
N SER A 146 4.01 17.28 -4.59
CA SER A 146 4.46 16.97 -3.23
C SER A 146 4.33 15.49 -2.89
N SER A 147 3.29 14.79 -3.36
CA SER A 147 3.13 13.34 -3.12
C SER A 147 4.30 12.52 -3.65
N GLY A 148 4.90 12.91 -4.78
CA GLY A 148 6.08 12.23 -5.34
C GLY A 148 7.28 12.33 -4.40
N LEU A 149 7.56 13.55 -3.92
CA LEU A 149 8.63 13.80 -2.94
C LEU A 149 8.39 13.06 -1.63
N VAL A 150 7.17 13.11 -1.09
CA VAL A 150 6.80 12.42 0.16
C VAL A 150 6.93 10.90 0.01
N THR A 151 6.59 10.34 -1.16
CA THR A 151 6.79 8.91 -1.46
C THR A 151 8.27 8.54 -1.44
N VAL A 152 9.12 9.33 -2.11
CA VAL A 152 10.58 9.11 -2.11
C VAL A 152 11.13 9.18 -0.69
N LEU A 153 10.70 10.16 0.11
CA LEU A 153 11.09 10.29 1.52
C LEU A 153 10.62 9.10 2.36
N ALA A 154 9.43 8.56 2.11
CA ALA A 154 8.95 7.36 2.78
C ALA A 154 9.84 6.15 2.48
N VAL A 155 10.14 5.89 1.21
CA VAL A 155 10.95 4.74 0.79
C VAL A 155 12.40 4.86 1.29
N LEU A 156 13.03 6.02 1.09
CA LEU A 156 14.39 6.26 1.55
C LEU A 156 14.47 6.26 3.09
N GLY A 157 13.50 6.88 3.77
CA GLY A 157 13.40 6.87 5.22
C GLY A 157 13.27 5.45 5.78
N PHE A 158 12.48 4.60 5.11
CA PHE A 158 12.34 3.19 5.47
C PHE A 158 13.66 2.43 5.31
N ALA A 159 14.33 2.58 4.17
CA ALA A 159 15.62 1.95 3.90
C ALA A 159 16.68 2.41 4.92
N LEU A 160 16.78 3.71 5.17
CA LEU A 160 17.73 4.29 6.12
C LEU A 160 17.48 3.82 7.55
N THR A 161 16.22 3.79 7.99
CA THR A 161 15.84 3.30 9.33
C THR A 161 16.28 1.85 9.53
N ASN A 162 16.05 1.00 8.52
CA ASN A 162 16.51 -0.40 8.54
C ASN A 162 18.03 -0.50 8.61
N MET A 163 18.75 0.30 7.81
CA MET A 163 20.21 0.32 7.76
C MET A 163 20.84 0.77 9.09
N ILE A 164 20.33 1.84 9.70
CA ILE A 164 20.78 2.34 10.99
C ILE A 164 20.54 1.29 12.09
N THR A 165 19.34 0.72 12.14
CA THR A 165 18.98 -0.30 13.13
C THR A 165 19.85 -1.56 13.01
N ALA A 166 20.16 -1.99 11.78
CA ALA A 166 21.03 -3.12 11.54
C ALA A 166 22.47 -2.87 12.02
N ARG A 167 23.00 -1.65 11.84
CA ARG A 167 24.34 -1.26 12.31
C ARG A 167 24.43 -1.22 13.83
N ILE A 168 23.44 -0.62 14.51
CA ILE A 168 23.41 -0.54 15.99
C ILE A 168 23.48 -1.93 16.62
N ARG A 169 22.85 -2.94 16.01
CA ARG A 169 22.90 -4.32 16.52
C ARG A 169 24.21 -5.05 16.26
N ARG A 170 24.95 -4.73 15.19
CA ARG A 170 26.29 -5.34 14.96
C ARG A 170 27.34 -4.85 15.96
N GLY A 171 27.16 -3.67 16.54
CA GLY A 171 28.10 -3.08 17.49
C GLY A 171 27.88 -3.47 18.96
N ARG A 172 26.87 -4.31 19.26
CA ARG A 172 26.66 -4.86 20.61
C ARG A 172 27.31 -6.26 20.67
N PRO A 173 28.28 -6.50 21.57
CA PRO A 173 28.91 -7.81 21.75
C PRO A 173 27.91 -8.88 22.21
#